data_AF-A0A2Z3UR13-F1
#
_entry.id   AF-A0A2Z3UR13-F1
#
_cell.length_a   1.000
_cell.length_b   1.000
_cell.length_c   1.000
_cell.angle_alpha   90.00
_cell.angle_beta   90.00
_cell.angle_gamma   90.00
#
_symmetry.space_group_name_H-M   'P 1'
#
loop_
_entity.id
_entity.type
_entity.pdbx_description
1 polymer ?
#
loop_
_entity_poly.entity_id
_entity_poly.type
_entity_poly.pdbx_seq_one_letter_code
_entity_poly.pdbx_strand_id
1 'polypeptide(L)' 'MLITANGGAVVQWADPNGADRQRRLAGSPGGHVRLIDRGGDKAVKVRGASAADIVQYDDRGGNNQQWQLSRIG' A
#
# COMPACT_ATOMS: atom_id res chain seq x y z
N MET A 1 13.90 10.04 0.84
CA MET A 1 13.46 9.91 2.24
C MET A 1 12.68 8.60 2.40
N LEU A 2 13.41 7.49 2.65
CA LEU A 2 12.82 6.17 2.84
C LEU A 2 11.77 6.20 3.97
N ILE A 3 10.51 5.96 3.64
CA ILE A 3 9.39 6.03 4.58
C ILE A 3 9.32 4.70 5.36
N THR A 4 10.18 4.51 6.35
CA THR A 4 10.28 3.26 7.13
C THR A 4 9.32 3.17 8.32
N ALA A 5 8.64 4.25 8.68
CA ALA A 5 7.74 4.30 9.84
C ALA A 5 6.35 3.70 9.52
N ASN A 6 5.89 2.84 10.43
CA ASN A 6 4.53 2.31 10.42
C ASN A 6 3.51 3.39 10.76
N GLY A 7 2.35 3.35 10.09
CA GLY A 7 1.25 4.29 10.38
C GLY A 7 1.42 5.67 9.74
N GLY A 8 2.45 5.88 8.91
CA GLY A 8 2.49 7.03 8.00
C GLY A 8 1.32 6.98 7.02
N ALA A 9 0.67 8.13 6.81
CA ALA A 9 -0.37 8.26 5.80
C ALA A 9 0.18 7.88 4.42
N VAL A 10 -0.60 7.16 3.62
CA VAL A 10 -0.25 6.95 2.21
C VAL A 10 -0.58 8.24 1.49
N VAL A 11 0.46 9.01 1.17
CA VAL A 11 0.30 10.27 0.45
C VAL A 11 0.51 10.02 -1.05
N GLN A 12 -0.55 10.16 -1.84
CA GLN A 12 -0.55 10.07 -3.30
C GLN A 12 -0.67 11.50 -3.86
N TRP A 13 0.46 12.18 -4.11
CA TRP A 13 0.48 13.43 -4.88
C TRP A 13 0.65 13.13 -6.36
N ALA A 14 0.10 13.99 -7.22
CA ALA A 14 0.58 14.12 -8.60
C ALA A 14 2.07 14.53 -8.60
N ASP A 15 2.84 13.93 -9.51
CA ASP A 15 4.30 13.78 -9.51
C ASP A 15 5.16 15.03 -9.27
N PRO A 16 6.34 14.85 -8.63
CA PRO A 16 7.56 14.99 -9.42
C PRO A 16 8.64 13.92 -9.11
N ASN A 17 8.32 12.63 -9.18
CA ASN A 17 9.33 11.55 -9.24
C ASN A 17 10.16 11.32 -7.96
N GLY A 18 9.56 11.43 -6.77
CA GLY A 18 10.21 11.08 -5.51
C GLY A 18 10.32 9.56 -5.28
N ALA A 19 11.53 9.05 -5.05
CA ALA A 19 11.82 7.61 -4.85
C ALA A 19 11.04 6.93 -3.70
N ASP A 20 10.47 7.74 -2.81
CA ASP A 20 9.79 7.34 -1.59
C ASP A 20 8.34 6.86 -1.83
N ARG A 21 7.85 6.95 -3.07
CA ARG A 21 6.45 6.59 -3.44
C ARG A 21 6.35 5.48 -4.48
N GLN A 22 7.45 4.85 -4.86
CA GLN A 22 7.44 3.70 -5.78
C GLN A 22 6.83 2.47 -5.08
N ARG A 23 5.71 1.98 -5.63
CA ARG A 23 5.02 0.76 -5.17
C ARG A 23 5.05 -0.30 -6.26
N ARG A 24 5.28 -1.55 -5.89
CA ARG A 24 5.11 -2.72 -6.76
C ARG A 24 3.83 -3.47 -6.38
N LEU A 25 3.21 -4.09 -7.38
CA LEU A 25 2.12 -5.03 -7.15
C LEU A 25 2.69 -6.40 -6.82
N ALA A 26 2.22 -6.99 -5.73
CA ALA A 26 2.51 -8.38 -5.35
C ALA A 26 1.21 -9.18 -5.32
N GLY A 27 1.22 -10.39 -5.89
CA GLY A 27 0.05 -11.28 -5.88
C GLY A 27 -0.37 -11.70 -4.46
N SER A 28 -1.65 -11.99 -4.32
CA SER A 28 -2.28 -12.51 -3.10
C SER A 28 -3.42 -13.48 -3.48
N PRO A 29 -3.86 -14.38 -2.59
CA PRO A 29 -4.90 -15.37 -2.90
C PRO A 29 -6.21 -14.77 -3.44
N GLY A 30 -6.92 -15.53 -4.28
CA GLY A 30 -8.24 -15.13 -4.78
C GLY A 30 -8.24 -13.96 -5.76
N GLY A 31 -7.11 -13.70 -6.43
CA GLY A 31 -6.99 -12.62 -7.43
C GLY A 31 -6.73 -11.23 -6.83
N HIS A 32 -6.46 -11.15 -5.53
CA HIS A 32 -6.11 -9.90 -4.88
C HIS A 32 -4.64 -9.53 -5.12
N VAL A 33 -4.34 -8.25 -4.92
CA VAL A 33 -2.98 -7.72 -4.95
C VAL A 33 -2.65 -6.99 -3.66
N ARG A 34 -1.37 -6.89 -3.35
CA ARG A 34 -0.82 -6.02 -2.31
C ARG A 34 0.03 -4.94 -2.98
N LEU A 35 -0.04 -3.71 -2.48
CA LEU A 35 0.79 -2.60 -2.92
C LEU A 35 1.98 -2.46 -1.98
N ILE A 36 3.14 -2.94 -2.40
CA ILE A 36 4.34 -3.02 -1.57
C ILE A 36 5.28 -1.85 -1.88
N ASP A 37 5.89 -1.24 -0.87
CA ASP A 37 6.97 -0.26 -1.08
C ASP A 37 8.15 -0.84 -1.85
N ARG A 38 9.01 0.05 -2.34
CA ARG A 38 10.29 -0.32 -2.97
C ARG A 38 11.19 -1.13 -2.03
N GLY A 39 11.14 -0.85 -0.72
CA GLY A 39 11.89 -1.58 0.30
C GLY A 39 11.49 -3.05 0.40
N GLY A 40 10.24 -3.38 0.06
CA GLY A 40 9.71 -4.74 0.07
C GLY A 40 9.04 -5.12 1.39
N ASP A 41 9.15 -4.28 2.42
CA ASP A 41 8.78 -4.61 3.80
C ASP A 41 7.45 -4.00 4.23
N LYS A 42 6.92 -3.01 3.49
CA LYS A 42 5.67 -2.31 3.84
C LYS A 42 4.61 -2.44 2.76
N ALA A 43 3.38 -2.74 3.17
CA ALA A 43 2.19 -2.75 2.33
C ALA A 43 1.23 -1.60 2.66
N VAL A 44 0.51 -1.12 1.65
CA VAL A 44 -0.65 -0.23 1.82
C VAL A 44 -1.80 -1.01 2.45
N LYS A 45 -2.42 -0.42 3.49
CA LYS A 45 -3.51 -1.05 4.23
C LYS A 45 -4.57 -0.06 4.70
N VAL A 46 -5.76 -0.58 4.96
CA VAL A 46 -6.77 0.10 5.78
C VAL A 46 -6.39 0.01 7.27
N ARG A 47 -6.38 1.14 7.97
CA ARG A 47 -6.16 1.19 9.43
C ARG A 47 -7.49 0.93 10.17
N GLY A 48 -7.45 0.01 11.14
CA GLY A 48 -8.64 -0.34 11.94
C GLY A 48 -9.73 -1.04 11.11
N ALA A 49 -10.97 -0.98 11.60
CA ALA A 49 -12.13 -1.60 10.95
C ALA A 49 -12.83 -0.69 9.93
N SER A 50 -12.52 0.62 9.93
CA SER A 50 -13.14 1.61 9.04
C SER A 50 -12.19 2.02 7.92
N ALA A 51 -12.69 2.03 6.68
CA ALA A 51 -11.97 2.48 5.47
C ALA A 51 -11.55 3.97 5.45
N ALA A 52 -11.72 4.68 6.57
CA ALA A 52 -11.44 6.10 6.69
C ALA A 52 -9.94 6.43 6.53
N ASP A 53 -9.06 5.51 6.90
CA ASP A 53 -7.62 5.75 6.95
C ASP A 53 -6.83 4.73 6.13
N ILE A 54 -6.12 5.20 5.10
CA ILE A 54 -5.16 4.40 4.33
C ILE A 54 -3.73 4.73 4.78
N VAL A 55 -3.03 3.72 5.28
CA VAL A 55 -1.69 3.83 5.84
C VAL A 55 -0.75 2.78 5.27
N GLN A 56 0.55 2.97 5.46
CA GLN A 56 1.53 1.90 5.25
C GLN A 56 1.86 1.18 6.56
N TYR A 57 2.12 -0.13 6.45
CA TYR A 57 2.48 -0.98 7.58
C TYR A 57 3.26 -2.20 7.10
N ASP A 58 3.93 -2.90 8.01
CA ASP A 58 4.57 -4.19 7.71
C ASP A 58 3.68 -5.08 6.84
N ASP A 59 4.25 -5.63 5.77
CA ASP A 59 3.54 -6.59 4.94
C ASP A 59 3.38 -7.93 5.68
N ARG A 60 2.16 -8.23 6.12
CA ARG A 60 1.80 -9.47 6.84
C ARG A 60 0.77 -10.29 6.09
N GLY A 61 0.41 -9.89 4.87
CA GLY A 61 -0.59 -10.56 4.04
C GLY A 61 -2.03 -10.49 4.57
N GLY A 62 -2.31 -9.65 5.57
CA GLY A 62 -3.63 -9.55 6.18
C GLY A 62 -4.70 -9.05 5.20
N ASN A 63 -5.97 -9.40 5.43
CA ASN A 63 -7.09 -9.03 4.53
C ASN A 63 -7.19 -7.51 4.30
N ASN A 64 -6.85 -6.70 5.31
CA ASN A 64 -6.83 -5.23 5.18
C ASN A 64 -5.64 -4.68 4.36
N GLN A 65 -4.79 -5.55 3.82
CA GLN A 65 -3.70 -5.23 2.90
C GLN A 65 -3.97 -5.74 1.48
N GLN A 66 -5.09 -6.43 1.27
CA GLN A 66 -5.47 -7.05 0.00
C GLN A 66 -6.44 -6.14 -0.75
N TRP A 67 -6.14 -5.88 -2.01
CA TRP A 67 -6.87 -4.96 -2.87
C TRP A 67 -7.33 -5.67 -4.13
N GLN A 68 -8.49 -5.26 -4.65
CA GLN A 68 -8.94 -5.61 -5.99
C GLN A 68 -8.77 -4.38 -6.88
N LEU A 69 -8.20 -4.58 -8.08
CA LEU A 69 -8.06 -3.52 -9.05
C LEU A 69 -9.26 -3.55 -10.00
N SER A 70 -10.06 -2.49 -9.97
CA SER A 70 -11.13 -2.27 -10.95
C SER A 70 -10.61 -1.33 -12.02
N ARG A 71 -10.70 -1.74 -13.29
CA ARG A 71 -10.38 -0.87 -14.42
C ARG A 71 -11.48 0.18 -14.54
N ILE A 72 -11.10 1.45 -14.44
CA ILE A 72 -11.94 2.59 -14.77
C ILE A 72 -11.61 3.01 -16.20
N GLY A 73 -12.66 3.10 -17.03
CA GLY A 73 -12.58 3.43 -18.46
C GLY A 73 -12.43 4.91 -18.72
#